data_AF-A0A9X2VII5-F1
#
_entry.id   AF-A0A9X2VII5-F1
#
_cell.length_a   1.000
_cell.length_b   1.000
_cell.length_c   1.000
_cell.angle_alpha   90.00
_cell.angle_beta   90.00
_cell.angle_gamma   90.00
#
_symmetry.space_group_name_H-M   'P 1'
#
loop_
_entity.id
_entity.type
_entity.pdbx_description
1 polymer ?
#
loop_
_entity_poly.entity_id
_entity_poly.type
_entity_poly.pdbx_seq_one_letter_code
_entity_poly.pdbx_strand_id
1 'polypeptide(L)'
;MNTTLDNSQAWITIRATPSAPAVGLSPLSGEVLAKWVRSHTSPWPAPIPIGAEKPHAGPGVFTFSPDEPAGRYEFNAHTDGSSSLRLPAGGSRRNPTDGETVWAIGEGALAWISIAAVRLASAHASRLGCRGDLSVEIGLGESTPTTTFPYEIWNRGNDGFHPVGTRVPSVRPCRSEFSLVDSGTAELPSLVRPLLIDLLGRFGLTDSRHIDVDGVVRRRNFTGHDDRIRSWTTAIGLASKP
;
A
#
# COMPACT_ATOMS: atom_id res chain seq x y z
N MET A 1 9.89 22.36 0.43
CA MET A 1 8.84 22.83 -0.49
C MET A 1 7.64 21.93 -0.29
N ASN A 2 6.47 22.50 0.04
CA ASN A 2 5.23 21.73 0.17
C ASN A 2 4.76 21.34 -1.22
N THR A 3 4.90 20.06 -1.56
CA THR A 3 4.23 19.44 -2.70
C THR A 3 2.75 19.34 -2.37
N THR A 4 1.95 20.27 -2.89
CA THR A 4 0.49 20.22 -2.79
C THR A 4 0.03 19.03 -3.62
N LEU A 5 -0.23 17.89 -2.96
CA LEU A 5 -0.83 16.73 -3.62
C LEU A 5 -2.23 17.10 -4.11
N ASP A 6 -2.65 16.46 -5.20
CA ASP A 6 -3.98 16.64 -5.77
C ASP A 6 -5.06 16.37 -4.71
N ASN A 7 -5.83 17.40 -4.37
CA ASN A 7 -6.93 17.40 -3.40
C ASN A 7 -8.13 16.54 -3.83
N SER A 8 -7.98 15.68 -4.85
CA SER A 8 -8.99 14.73 -5.32
C SER A 8 -8.65 13.26 -5.04
N GLN A 9 -7.51 12.96 -4.41
CA GLN A 9 -7.08 11.58 -4.14
C GLN A 9 -7.16 11.18 -2.66
N ALA A 10 -7.65 9.96 -2.42
CA ALA A 10 -7.58 9.33 -1.11
C ALA A 10 -6.32 8.45 -1.04
N TRP A 11 -5.45 8.75 -0.09
CA TRP A 11 -4.13 8.13 0.03
C TRP A 11 -4.12 7.00 1.05
N ILE A 12 -3.43 5.91 0.73
CA ILE A 12 -2.94 4.93 1.71
C ILE A 12 -1.44 5.14 1.90
N THR A 13 -1.00 5.13 3.16
CA THR A 13 0.41 5.18 3.53
C THR A 13 0.78 3.90 4.28
N ILE A 14 1.85 3.25 3.86
CA ILE A 14 2.41 2.06 4.51
C ILE A 14 3.83 2.42 4.94
N ARG A 15 4.09 2.37 6.26
CA ARG A 15 5.42 2.57 6.84
C ARG A 15 5.91 1.25 7.38
N ALA A 16 7.18 0.97 7.20
CA ALA A 16 7.78 -0.27 7.61
C ALA A 16 9.15 0.00 8.24
N THR A 17 9.38 -0.54 9.44
CA THR A 17 10.61 -0.35 10.21
C THR A 17 11.13 -1.70 10.70
N PRO A 18 12.35 -2.11 10.33
CA PRO A 18 12.93 -3.36 10.82
C PRO A 18 13.32 -3.23 12.30
N SER A 19 13.14 -4.29 13.08
CA SER A 19 13.52 -4.32 14.51
C SER A 19 15.04 -4.39 14.70
N ALA A 20 15.77 -5.00 13.76
CA ALA A 20 17.23 -4.98 13.69
C ALA A 20 17.70 -4.30 12.39
N PRO A 21 17.94 -2.97 12.42
CA PRO A 21 18.42 -2.24 11.25
C PRO A 21 19.85 -2.65 10.88
N ALA A 22 20.19 -2.44 9.62
CA ALA A 22 21.52 -2.76 9.10
C ALA A 22 22.58 -1.81 9.66
N VAL A 23 23.75 -2.33 10.03
CA VAL A 23 24.91 -1.53 10.44
C VAL A 23 25.98 -1.63 9.36
N GLY A 24 26.31 -0.50 8.71
CA GLY A 24 27.53 -0.38 7.91
C GLY A 24 27.48 -0.82 6.45
N LEU A 25 26.36 -0.66 5.75
CA LEU A 25 26.31 -0.92 4.31
C LEU A 25 26.90 0.21 3.46
N SER A 26 27.53 -0.18 2.35
CA SER A 26 28.08 0.76 1.36
C SER A 26 26.97 1.58 0.70
N PRO A 27 27.21 2.87 0.41
CA PRO A 27 26.22 3.72 -0.26
C PRO A 27 25.92 3.17 -1.66
N LEU A 28 24.66 2.76 -1.87
CA LEU A 28 24.14 2.40 -3.18
C LEU A 28 23.91 3.67 -4.00
N SER A 29 24.23 3.63 -5.29
CA SER A 29 23.82 4.71 -6.19
C SER A 29 22.31 4.69 -6.36
N GLY A 30 21.71 5.88 -6.48
CA GLY A 30 20.26 6.02 -6.70
C GLY A 30 19.77 5.31 -7.97
N GLU A 31 20.62 5.16 -8.98
CA GLU A 31 20.30 4.45 -10.23
C GLU A 31 20.16 2.93 -10.03
N VAL A 32 21.08 2.31 -9.28
CA VAL A 32 20.99 0.89 -8.95
C VAL A 32 19.75 0.62 -8.11
N LEU A 33 19.45 1.52 -7.16
CA LEU A 33 18.23 1.42 -6.37
C LEU A 33 16.98 1.57 -7.24
N ALA A 34 16.93 2.55 -8.16
CA ALA A 34 15.80 2.75 -9.07
C ALA A 34 15.51 1.51 -9.93
N LYS A 35 16.56 0.91 -10.51
CA LYS A 35 16.42 -0.33 -11.30
C LYS A 35 15.89 -1.49 -10.45
N TRP A 36 16.35 -1.61 -9.21
CA TRP A 36 15.88 -2.64 -8.28
C TRP A 36 14.43 -2.41 -7.84
N VAL A 37 14.04 -1.18 -7.50
CA VAL A 37 12.64 -0.85 -7.15
C VAL A 37 11.72 -1.17 -8.33
N ARG A 38 12.10 -0.74 -9.54
CA ARG A 38 11.33 -0.98 -10.76
C ARG A 38 11.10 -2.47 -11.03
N SER A 39 12.08 -3.34 -10.76
CA SER A 39 11.87 -4.78 -10.94
C SER A 39 10.83 -5.35 -9.98
N HIS A 40 10.70 -4.79 -8.77
CA HIS A 40 9.72 -5.23 -7.76
C HIS A 40 8.33 -4.65 -7.99
N THR A 41 8.23 -3.47 -8.62
CA THR A 41 6.95 -2.80 -8.89
C THR A 41 6.37 -3.10 -10.27
N SER A 42 7.20 -3.52 -11.23
CA SER A 42 6.75 -3.91 -12.57
C SER A 42 5.64 -4.98 -12.62
N PRO A 43 5.56 -5.99 -11.72
CA PRO A 43 4.48 -6.97 -11.76
C PRO A 43 3.19 -6.50 -11.06
N TRP A 44 3.12 -5.28 -10.53
CA TRP A 44 1.95 -4.84 -9.76
C TRP A 44 0.67 -4.77 -10.62
N PRO A 45 -0.53 -4.98 -10.00
CA PRO A 45 -1.79 -5.03 -10.74
C PRO A 45 -2.13 -3.73 -11.51
N ALA A 46 -1.65 -2.60 -11.01
CA ALA A 46 -1.61 -1.33 -11.71
C ALA A 46 -0.14 -0.88 -11.75
N PRO A 47 0.55 -0.91 -12.91
CA PRO A 47 1.93 -0.49 -12.99
C PRO A 47 2.05 0.96 -12.51
N ILE A 48 2.73 1.15 -11.39
CA ILE A 48 3.08 2.47 -10.87
C ILE A 48 4.54 2.68 -11.24
N PRO A 49 4.91 3.81 -11.86
CA PRO A 49 6.26 4.04 -12.37
C PRO A 49 7.28 4.29 -11.25
N ILE A 50 7.16 3.62 -10.09
CA ILE A 50 8.09 3.72 -8.98
C ILE A 50 9.47 3.23 -9.44
N GLY A 51 10.46 4.10 -9.35
CA GLY A 51 11.80 3.86 -9.87
C GLY A 51 11.95 4.08 -11.38
N ALA A 52 10.95 4.70 -12.04
CA ALA A 52 11.11 5.21 -13.41
C ALA A 52 12.07 6.40 -13.43
N GLU A 53 11.91 7.29 -12.47
CA GLU A 53 12.76 8.46 -12.23
C GLU A 53 13.99 8.11 -11.38
N LYS A 54 15.01 8.98 -11.44
CA LYS A 54 16.13 8.93 -10.51
C LYS A 54 15.64 9.45 -9.15
N PRO A 55 15.89 8.73 -8.04
CA PRO A 55 15.46 9.20 -6.73
C PRO A 55 16.23 10.46 -6.33
N HIS A 56 15.55 11.33 -5.60
CA HIS A 56 16.17 12.42 -4.86
C HIS A 56 16.93 11.82 -3.68
N ALA A 57 18.24 12.08 -3.60
CA ALA A 57 19.07 11.62 -2.50
C ALA A 57 19.09 12.67 -1.38
N GLY A 58 18.68 12.28 -0.19
CA GLY A 58 18.81 13.04 1.05
C GLY A 58 19.70 12.30 2.06
N PRO A 59 19.99 12.93 3.22
CA PRO A 59 20.74 12.26 4.30
C PRO A 59 20.00 10.99 4.76
N GLY A 60 20.57 9.82 4.47
CA GLY A 60 20.04 8.52 4.89
C GLY A 60 18.74 8.07 4.21
N VAL A 61 18.31 8.72 3.12
CA VAL A 61 17.06 8.39 2.42
C VAL A 61 17.14 8.67 0.92
N PHE A 62 16.50 7.80 0.14
CA PHE A 62 16.20 8.00 -1.27
C PHE A 62 14.69 8.15 -1.44
N THR A 63 14.28 9.29 -2.00
CA THR A 63 12.86 9.59 -2.25
C THR A 63 12.55 9.46 -3.73
N PHE A 64 11.60 8.58 -4.05
CA PHE A 64 11.02 8.42 -5.37
C PHE A 64 9.66 9.11 -5.40
N SER A 65 9.54 10.10 -6.27
CA SER A 65 8.31 10.85 -6.52
C SER A 65 8.38 11.44 -7.93
N PRO A 66 7.27 11.56 -8.66
CA PRO A 66 7.26 12.26 -9.94
C PRO A 66 7.45 13.78 -9.74
N ASP A 67 8.13 14.44 -10.69
CA ASP A 67 8.58 15.84 -10.58
C ASP A 67 7.47 16.91 -10.72
N GLU A 68 6.26 16.60 -11.21
CA GLU A 68 5.17 17.57 -11.40
C GLU A 68 3.75 16.96 -11.29
N PRO A 69 2.70 17.79 -11.10
CA PRO A 69 2.35 18.49 -9.87
C PRO A 69 1.33 17.70 -9.03
N ALA A 70 0.90 16.52 -9.50
CA ALA A 70 0.05 15.61 -8.75
C ALA A 70 0.85 14.35 -8.51
N GLY A 71 1.56 14.30 -7.38
CA GLY A 71 2.28 13.10 -6.96
C GLY A 71 1.38 11.88 -7.15
N ARG A 72 1.79 10.93 -8.00
CA ARG A 72 1.05 9.66 -8.22
C ARG A 72 1.39 8.62 -7.18
N TYR A 73 2.51 8.84 -6.50
CA TYR A 73 3.06 8.02 -5.45
C TYR A 73 4.17 8.80 -4.75
N GLU A 74 4.52 8.37 -3.54
CA GLU A 74 5.80 8.72 -2.91
C GLU A 74 6.36 7.44 -2.29
N PHE A 75 7.63 7.13 -2.56
CA PHE A 75 8.33 6.02 -1.92
C PHE A 75 9.65 6.50 -1.33
N ASN A 76 9.78 6.39 -0.01
CA ASN A 76 11.00 6.69 0.71
C ASN A 76 11.69 5.39 1.11
N ALA A 77 12.94 5.23 0.69
CA ALA A 77 13.80 4.10 0.99
C ALA A 77 14.98 4.57 1.85
N HIS A 78 14.96 4.22 3.14
CA HIS A 78 15.97 4.66 4.09
C HIS A 78 17.15 3.70 4.16
N THR A 79 18.34 4.23 4.42
CA THR A 79 19.57 3.43 4.46
C THR A 79 19.63 2.47 5.67
N ASP A 80 18.75 2.63 6.65
CA ASP A 80 18.62 1.75 7.82
C ASP A 80 17.70 0.53 7.59
N GLY A 81 17.07 0.44 6.41
CA GLY A 81 16.10 -0.60 6.07
C GLY A 81 14.64 -0.16 6.18
N SER A 82 14.36 0.95 6.86
CA SER A 82 13.00 1.48 6.93
C SER A 82 12.53 2.01 5.58
N SER A 83 11.22 2.01 5.38
CA SER A 83 10.62 2.54 4.16
C SER A 83 9.23 3.08 4.40
N SER A 84 8.81 4.02 3.55
CA SER A 84 7.42 4.44 3.47
C SER A 84 6.95 4.50 2.03
N LEU A 85 5.77 3.95 1.76
CA LEU A 85 5.11 3.99 0.46
C LEU A 85 3.74 4.65 0.62
N ARG A 86 3.49 5.65 -0.20
CA ARG A 86 2.22 6.36 -0.27
C ARG A 86 1.64 6.23 -1.68
N LEU A 87 0.42 5.71 -1.78
CA LEU A 87 -0.28 5.44 -3.04
C LEU A 87 -1.75 5.90 -3.00
N PRO A 88 -2.34 6.28 -4.14
CA PRO A 88 -3.77 6.51 -4.23
C PRO A 88 -4.51 5.18 -4.06
N ALA A 89 -5.42 5.10 -3.10
CA ALA A 89 -6.35 3.98 -2.91
C ALA A 89 -7.79 4.35 -3.28
N GLY A 90 -8.02 5.59 -3.68
CA GLY A 90 -9.34 6.12 -3.97
C GLY A 90 -9.32 7.60 -4.33
N GLY A 91 -10.47 8.25 -4.22
CA GLY A 91 -10.60 9.67 -4.54
C GLY A 91 -11.90 10.27 -4.03
N SER A 92 -12.07 11.58 -4.23
CA SER A 92 -13.29 12.27 -3.82
C SER A 92 -14.46 11.83 -4.71
N ARG A 93 -15.59 11.50 -4.07
CA ARG A 93 -16.83 11.10 -4.75
C ARG A 93 -18.03 11.66 -4.01
N ARG A 94 -19.12 11.92 -4.73
CA ARG A 94 -20.43 12.13 -4.10
C ARG A 94 -21.05 10.78 -3.76
N ASN A 95 -21.46 10.61 -2.53
CA ASN A 95 -22.21 9.44 -2.09
C ASN A 95 -23.60 9.45 -2.75
N PRO A 96 -24.04 8.36 -3.39
CA PRO A 96 -25.30 8.32 -4.12
C PRO A 96 -26.55 8.36 -3.23
N THR A 97 -26.41 8.04 -1.94
CA THR A 97 -27.52 7.96 -0.98
C THR A 97 -27.92 9.34 -0.45
N ASP A 98 -26.96 10.19 -0.11
CA ASP A 98 -27.20 11.50 0.52
C ASP A 98 -26.57 12.68 -0.23
N GLY A 99 -25.78 12.43 -1.29
CA GLY A 99 -25.15 13.46 -2.11
C GLY A 99 -23.91 14.10 -1.50
N GLU A 100 -23.47 13.69 -0.30
CA GLU A 100 -22.31 14.25 0.39
C GLU A 100 -21.00 13.86 -0.31
N THR A 101 -20.01 14.75 -0.29
CA THR A 101 -18.67 14.46 -0.79
C THR A 101 -17.89 13.68 0.26
N VAL A 102 -17.34 12.54 -0.14
CA VAL A 102 -16.56 11.63 0.70
C VAL A 102 -15.24 11.26 0.03
N TRP A 103 -14.28 10.82 0.83
CA TRP A 103 -13.12 10.08 0.36
C TRP A 103 -13.51 8.61 0.17
N ALA A 104 -13.80 8.23 -1.08
CA ALA A 104 -14.17 6.87 -1.45
C ALA A 104 -12.92 6.04 -1.71
N ILE A 105 -12.66 5.07 -0.85
CA ILE A 105 -11.48 4.19 -0.90
C ILE A 105 -11.89 2.81 -1.40
N GLY A 106 -11.22 2.27 -2.41
CA GLY A 106 -11.51 0.93 -2.91
C GLY A 106 -11.05 -0.15 -1.94
N GLU A 107 -11.94 -1.03 -1.48
CA GLU A 107 -11.58 -2.18 -0.62
C GLU A 107 -10.49 -3.06 -1.27
N GLY A 108 -10.65 -3.36 -2.56
CA GLY A 108 -9.66 -4.12 -3.31
C GLY A 108 -8.33 -3.37 -3.43
N ALA A 109 -8.37 -2.04 -3.54
CA ALA A 109 -7.14 -1.23 -3.58
C ALA A 109 -6.36 -1.36 -2.26
N LEU A 110 -7.04 -1.28 -1.12
CA LEU A 110 -6.42 -1.55 0.19
C LEU A 110 -5.75 -2.92 0.20
N ALA A 111 -6.47 -3.97 -0.21
CA ALA A 111 -5.95 -5.33 -0.15
C ALA A 111 -4.67 -5.54 -0.97
N TRP A 112 -4.66 -5.17 -2.26
CA TRP A 112 -3.47 -5.41 -3.09
C TRP A 112 -2.32 -4.46 -2.73
N ILE A 113 -2.61 -3.19 -2.41
CA ILE A 113 -1.56 -2.22 -2.06
C ILE A 113 -0.86 -2.66 -0.78
N SER A 114 -1.60 -3.08 0.26
CA SER A 114 -1.00 -3.54 1.52
C SER A 114 -0.06 -4.72 1.31
N ILE A 115 -0.46 -5.74 0.53
CA ILE A 115 0.41 -6.88 0.20
C ILE A 115 1.65 -6.41 -0.58
N ALA A 116 1.46 -5.64 -1.65
CA ALA A 116 2.56 -5.20 -2.51
C ALA A 116 3.56 -4.29 -1.77
N ALA A 117 3.06 -3.41 -0.91
CA ALA A 117 3.86 -2.49 -0.10
C ALA A 117 4.70 -3.23 0.95
N VAL A 118 4.10 -4.16 1.69
CA VAL A 118 4.82 -4.98 2.69
C VAL A 118 5.85 -5.88 2.00
N ARG A 119 5.53 -6.41 0.81
CA ARG A 119 6.49 -7.16 -0.02
C ARG A 119 7.69 -6.31 -0.42
N LEU A 120 7.45 -5.08 -0.91
CA LEU A 120 8.53 -4.17 -1.29
C LEU A 120 9.38 -3.75 -0.09
N ALA A 121 8.75 -3.43 1.04
CA ALA A 121 9.42 -3.05 2.27
C ALA A 121 10.29 -4.17 2.84
N SER A 122 9.76 -5.40 2.91
CA SER A 122 10.53 -6.56 3.38
C SER A 122 11.69 -6.90 2.45
N ALA A 123 11.48 -6.81 1.12
CA ALA A 123 12.55 -7.00 0.14
C ALA A 123 13.64 -5.92 0.26
N HIS A 124 13.26 -4.67 0.54
CA HIS A 124 14.19 -3.56 0.77
C HIS A 124 15.03 -3.77 2.04
N ALA A 125 14.36 -4.07 3.17
CA ALA A 125 15.03 -4.36 4.43
C ALA A 125 15.96 -5.59 4.31
N SER A 126 15.51 -6.65 3.65
CA SER A 126 16.31 -7.86 3.40
C SER A 126 17.51 -7.59 2.49
N ARG A 127 17.33 -6.76 1.46
CA ARG A 127 18.43 -6.31 0.60
C ARG A 127 19.52 -5.58 1.40
N LEU A 128 19.11 -4.82 2.41
CA LEU A 128 20.02 -4.14 3.33
C LEU A 128 20.53 -5.06 4.45
N GLY A 129 20.17 -6.34 4.46
CA GLY A 129 20.65 -7.31 5.46
C GLY A 129 20.02 -7.14 6.84
N CYS A 130 18.91 -6.41 6.97
CA CYS A 130 18.10 -6.37 8.18
C CYS A 130 17.59 -7.77 8.54
N ARG A 131 17.31 -7.99 9.82
CA ARG A 131 16.85 -9.28 10.37
C ARG A 131 15.74 -9.08 11.39
N GLY A 132 15.14 -10.19 11.80
CA GLY A 132 14.05 -10.19 12.79
C GLY A 132 12.73 -9.79 12.15
N ASP A 133 12.08 -8.81 12.77
CA ASP A 133 10.71 -8.43 12.45
C ASP A 133 10.65 -7.10 11.73
N LEU A 134 9.55 -6.88 11.03
CA LEU A 134 9.18 -5.66 10.34
C LEU A 134 7.91 -5.13 11.00
N SER A 135 8.04 -4.04 11.75
CA SER A 135 6.89 -3.28 12.24
C SER A 135 6.28 -2.52 11.07
N VAL A 136 5.02 -2.79 10.76
CA VAL A 136 4.27 -2.17 9.68
C VAL A 136 3.13 -1.33 10.25
N GLU A 137 3.03 -0.08 9.79
CA GLU A 137 1.91 0.81 10.04
C GLU A 137 1.18 1.12 8.73
N ILE A 138 -0.15 1.00 8.72
CA ILE A 138 -1.00 1.39 7.60
C ILE A 138 -1.93 2.52 8.04
N GLY A 139 -1.91 3.63 7.31
CA GLY A 139 -2.77 4.80 7.55
C GLY A 139 -3.49 5.26 6.28
N LEU A 140 -4.61 5.96 6.47
CA LEU A 140 -5.38 6.59 5.41
C LEU A 140 -5.33 8.11 5.56
N GLY A 141 -5.19 8.83 4.45
CA GLY A 141 -5.13 10.29 4.42
C GLY A 141 -3.73 10.87 4.54
N GLU A 142 -3.67 12.20 4.63
CA GLU A 142 -2.43 12.92 4.88
C GLU A 142 -2.10 12.86 6.38
N SER A 143 -0.82 12.92 6.74
CA SER A 143 -0.42 13.13 8.15
C SER A 143 -0.77 14.55 8.66
N THR A 144 -1.46 15.37 7.86
CA THR A 144 -1.86 16.75 8.14
C THR A 144 -3.37 16.83 8.42
N PRO A 145 -3.82 17.69 9.37
CA PRO A 145 -5.14 17.57 10.01
C PRO A 145 -6.33 18.09 9.19
N THR A 146 -6.15 18.43 7.92
CA THR A 146 -7.17 19.11 7.10
C THR A 146 -7.87 18.14 6.15
N THR A 147 -8.37 17.01 6.64
CA THR A 147 -9.27 16.20 5.83
C THR A 147 -10.65 16.85 5.82
N THR A 148 -11.00 17.50 4.72
CA THR A 148 -12.27 18.21 4.54
C THR A 148 -13.47 17.27 4.41
N PHE A 149 -13.25 16.01 4.02
CA PHE A 149 -14.30 15.02 3.77
C PHE A 149 -14.11 13.77 4.63
N PRO A 150 -15.21 13.11 5.06
CA PRO A 150 -15.14 11.83 5.75
C PRO A 150 -14.77 10.70 4.77
N TYR A 151 -14.27 9.59 5.32
CA TYR A 151 -13.86 8.41 4.59
C TYR A 151 -14.97 7.36 4.52
N GLU A 152 -15.03 6.66 3.38
CA GLU A 152 -15.86 5.49 3.17
C GLU A 152 -15.06 4.42 2.41
N ILE A 153 -15.28 3.16 2.76
CA ILE A 153 -14.81 2.04 1.93
C ILE A 153 -15.87 1.80 0.86
N TRP A 154 -15.43 1.61 -0.38
CA TRP A 154 -16.26 1.39 -1.54
C TRP A 154 -15.85 0.09 -2.22
N ASN A 155 -16.84 -0.61 -2.75
CA ASN A 155 -16.59 -1.79 -3.58
C ASN A 155 -17.54 -1.81 -4.78
N ARG A 156 -17.19 -2.60 -5.80
CA ARG A 156 -18.00 -2.79 -6.98
C ARG A 156 -19.07 -3.86 -6.72
N GLY A 157 -20.34 -3.46 -6.84
CA GLY A 157 -21.50 -4.33 -6.94
C GLY A 157 -21.87 -4.59 -8.41
N ASN A 158 -23.06 -5.18 -8.60
CA ASN A 158 -23.61 -5.48 -9.92
C ASN A 158 -24.05 -4.21 -10.68
N ASP A 159 -24.39 -3.16 -9.94
CA ASP A 159 -24.97 -1.90 -10.40
C ASP A 159 -23.99 -0.71 -10.39
N GLY A 160 -22.77 -0.91 -9.86
CA GLY A 160 -21.76 0.15 -9.82
C GLY A 160 -20.80 0.05 -8.65
N PHE A 161 -20.19 1.17 -8.28
CA PHE A 161 -19.40 1.28 -7.06
C PHE A 161 -20.25 1.91 -5.96
N HIS A 162 -20.29 1.29 -4.79
CA HIS A 162 -21.12 1.70 -3.67
C HIS A 162 -20.34 1.66 -2.37
N PRO A 163 -20.68 2.52 -1.40
CA PRO A 163 -20.11 2.43 -0.06
C PRO A 163 -20.44 1.09 0.59
N VAL A 164 -19.49 0.58 1.36
CA VAL A 164 -19.60 -0.61 2.19
C VAL A 164 -19.11 -0.28 3.59
N GLY A 165 -19.91 -0.66 4.59
CA GLY A 165 -19.65 -0.28 5.98
C GLY A 165 -20.11 1.13 6.31
N THR A 166 -19.51 1.73 7.32
CA THR A 166 -19.89 3.00 7.92
C THR A 166 -18.91 4.11 7.54
N ARG A 167 -19.45 5.31 7.26
CA ARG A 167 -18.69 6.54 7.06
C ARG A 167 -17.96 6.95 8.34
N VAL A 168 -16.69 7.33 8.24
CA VAL A 168 -15.90 7.78 9.40
C VAL A 168 -15.20 9.11 9.12
N PRO A 169 -15.12 10.03 10.09
CA PRO A 169 -14.50 11.34 9.87
C PRO A 169 -12.98 11.27 9.74
N SER A 170 -12.34 10.29 10.40
CA SER A 170 -10.90 10.06 10.34
C SER A 170 -10.61 8.60 10.69
N VAL A 171 -9.45 8.12 10.24
CA VAL A 171 -9.01 6.74 10.46
C VAL A 171 -7.69 6.74 11.20
N ARG A 172 -7.65 6.08 12.36
CA ARG A 172 -6.39 5.89 13.07
C ARG A 172 -5.54 4.85 12.34
N PRO A 173 -4.21 5.03 12.25
CA PRO A 173 -3.34 4.01 11.67
C PRO A 173 -3.43 2.69 12.42
N CYS A 174 -3.33 1.59 11.68
CA CYS A 174 -3.26 0.23 12.19
C CYS A 174 -1.81 -0.24 12.17
N ARG A 175 -1.39 -1.03 13.17
CA ARG A 175 -0.01 -1.50 13.30
C ARG A 175 0.04 -3.01 13.50
N SER A 176 1.05 -3.65 12.94
CA SER A 176 1.35 -5.05 13.17
C SER A 176 2.84 -5.31 12.98
N GLU A 177 3.33 -6.43 13.49
CA GLU A 177 4.71 -6.88 13.31
C GLU A 177 4.69 -8.19 12.53
N PHE A 178 5.57 -8.30 11.54
CA PHE A 178 5.73 -9.48 10.71
C PHE A 178 7.17 -9.94 10.73
N SER A 179 7.41 -11.23 10.78
CA SER A 179 8.74 -11.78 10.48
C SER A 179 9.18 -11.34 9.08
N LEU A 180 10.40 -10.79 8.96
CA LEU A 180 10.97 -10.40 7.67
C LEU A 180 11.12 -11.59 6.73
N VAL A 181 11.42 -12.77 7.29
CA VAL A 181 11.54 -14.02 6.53
C VAL A 181 10.20 -14.40 5.94
N ASP A 182 9.13 -14.35 6.73
CA ASP A 182 7.81 -14.84 6.31
C ASP A 182 7.12 -13.85 5.36
N SER A 183 7.37 -12.54 5.54
CA SER A 183 7.04 -11.48 4.57
C SER A 183 7.68 -11.72 3.19
N GLY A 184 8.71 -12.58 3.18
CA GLY A 184 9.45 -13.12 2.06
C GLY A 184 8.68 -14.11 1.17
N THR A 185 7.58 -14.67 1.66
CA THR A 185 7.05 -15.98 1.19
C THR A 185 5.64 -15.89 0.60
N ALA A 186 5.09 -17.05 0.22
CA ALA A 186 3.71 -17.21 -0.22
C ALA A 186 2.68 -16.92 0.88
N GLU A 187 3.08 -16.91 2.16
CA GLU A 187 2.20 -16.69 3.32
C GLU A 187 1.90 -15.21 3.58
N LEU A 188 2.58 -14.30 2.87
CA LEU A 188 2.44 -12.85 3.07
C LEU A 188 0.97 -12.36 3.13
N PRO A 189 0.02 -12.81 2.28
CA PRO A 189 -1.36 -12.37 2.38
C PRO A 189 -2.03 -12.79 3.70
N SER A 190 -1.71 -13.98 4.23
CA SER A 190 -2.20 -14.43 5.54
C SER A 190 -1.69 -13.54 6.67
N LEU A 191 -0.43 -13.10 6.58
CA LEU A 191 0.16 -12.17 7.54
C LEU A 191 -0.47 -10.79 7.48
N VAL A 192 -0.71 -10.28 6.26
CA VAL A 192 -1.29 -8.93 6.06
C VAL A 192 -2.79 -8.89 6.37
N ARG A 193 -3.50 -10.01 6.26
CA ARG A 193 -4.97 -10.05 6.41
C ARG A 193 -5.47 -9.53 7.77
N PRO A 194 -4.94 -9.92 8.94
CA PRO A 194 -5.36 -9.35 10.23
C PRO A 194 -5.23 -7.83 10.29
N LEU A 195 -4.15 -7.28 9.74
CA LEU A 195 -3.93 -5.84 9.70
C LEU A 195 -4.95 -5.13 8.80
N LEU A 196 -5.30 -5.73 7.66
CA LEU A 196 -6.39 -5.25 6.80
C LEU A 196 -7.75 -5.33 7.50
N ILE A 197 -8.03 -6.40 8.24
CA ILE A 197 -9.28 -6.53 8.99
C ILE A 197 -9.37 -5.48 10.11
N ASP A 198 -8.29 -5.18 10.82
CA ASP A 198 -8.30 -4.09 11.82
C ASP A 198 -8.59 -2.72 11.15
N LEU A 199 -8.00 -2.46 9.98
CA LEU A 199 -8.26 -1.24 9.22
C LEU A 199 -9.72 -1.16 8.73
N LEU A 200 -10.22 -2.23 8.12
CA LEU A 200 -11.60 -2.33 7.64
C LEU A 200 -12.61 -2.29 8.80
N GLY A 201 -12.25 -2.82 9.96
CA GLY A 201 -13.03 -2.79 11.20
C GLY A 201 -13.32 -1.37 11.70
N ARG A 202 -12.45 -0.39 11.37
CA ARG A 202 -12.72 1.03 11.65
C ARG A 202 -13.95 1.55 10.91
N PHE A 203 -14.31 0.91 9.80
CA PHE A 203 -15.50 1.19 9.00
C PHE A 203 -16.65 0.19 9.27
N GLY A 204 -16.58 -0.59 10.35
CA GLY A 204 -17.61 -1.59 10.69
C GLY A 204 -17.59 -2.85 9.81
N LEU A 205 -16.53 -3.09 9.04
CA LEU A 205 -16.35 -4.29 8.24
C LEU A 205 -15.54 -5.33 9.02
N THR A 206 -16.07 -6.54 9.18
CA THR A 206 -15.47 -7.58 10.04
C THR A 206 -14.61 -8.60 9.29
N ASP A 207 -14.56 -8.52 7.97
CA ASP A 207 -13.82 -9.45 7.13
C ASP A 207 -13.29 -8.75 5.86
N SER A 208 -12.30 -9.36 5.21
CA SER A 208 -11.83 -8.97 3.88
C SER A 208 -12.43 -9.90 2.83
N ARG A 209 -13.09 -9.34 1.82
CA ARG A 209 -13.53 -10.14 0.68
C ARG A 209 -12.37 -10.58 -0.20
N HIS A 210 -11.25 -9.87 -0.16
CA HIS A 210 -10.17 -10.01 -1.15
C HIS A 210 -9.12 -11.05 -0.78
N ILE A 211 -9.01 -11.42 0.51
CA ILE A 211 -8.08 -12.41 1.02
C ILE A 211 -8.86 -13.31 1.98
N ASP A 212 -8.88 -14.62 1.72
CA ASP A 212 -9.52 -15.55 2.65
C ASP A 212 -8.64 -15.91 3.84
N VAL A 213 -9.20 -16.71 4.75
CA VAL A 213 -8.55 -17.14 5.99
C VAL A 213 -7.24 -17.91 5.77
N ASP A 214 -7.08 -18.54 4.60
CA ASP A 214 -5.90 -19.31 4.23
C ASP A 214 -4.86 -18.44 3.48
N GLY A 215 -5.12 -17.14 3.32
CA GLY A 215 -4.25 -16.22 2.57
C GLY A 215 -4.41 -16.29 1.06
N VAL A 216 -5.44 -16.95 0.55
CA VAL A 216 -5.66 -17.02 -0.89
C VAL A 216 -6.33 -15.74 -1.38
N VAL A 217 -5.69 -15.08 -2.35
CA VAL A 217 -6.24 -13.88 -2.99
C VAL A 217 -7.44 -14.26 -3.87
N ARG A 218 -8.61 -13.68 -3.58
CA ARG A 218 -9.87 -13.91 -4.32
C ARG A 218 -9.99 -12.96 -5.49
N ARG A 219 -9.54 -13.39 -6.66
CA ARG A 219 -9.29 -12.51 -7.81
C ARG A 219 -10.56 -11.89 -8.41
N ARG A 220 -11.69 -12.60 -8.42
CA ARG A 220 -12.99 -12.07 -8.91
C ARG A 220 -13.51 -10.91 -8.08
N ASN A 221 -13.06 -10.76 -6.83
CA ASN A 221 -13.47 -9.64 -5.99
C ASN A 221 -12.74 -8.34 -6.41
N PHE A 222 -11.65 -8.43 -7.18
CA PHE A 222 -11.01 -7.29 -7.86
C PHE A 222 -11.64 -7.07 -9.24
N THR A 223 -12.92 -6.70 -9.24
CA THR A 223 -13.75 -6.64 -10.46
C THR A 223 -13.10 -5.85 -11.59
N GLY A 224 -12.93 -6.48 -12.77
CA GLY A 224 -12.27 -5.89 -13.94
C GLY A 224 -10.74 -6.02 -13.96
N HIS A 225 -10.15 -6.64 -12.93
CA HIS A 225 -8.70 -6.80 -12.78
C HIS A 225 -8.26 -8.26 -12.54
N ASP A 226 -9.16 -9.24 -12.72
CA ASP A 226 -8.89 -10.67 -12.45
C ASP A 226 -7.56 -11.16 -13.06
N ASP A 227 -7.36 -10.90 -14.35
CA ASP A 227 -6.14 -11.28 -15.06
C ASP A 227 -4.89 -10.57 -14.55
N ARG A 228 -5.00 -9.28 -14.20
CA ARG A 228 -3.87 -8.52 -13.68
C ARG A 228 -3.47 -9.01 -12.29
N ILE A 229 -4.45 -9.30 -11.44
CA ILE A 229 -4.22 -9.88 -10.11
C ILE A 229 -3.64 -11.29 -10.22
N ARG A 230 -4.10 -12.11 -11.18
CA ARG A 230 -3.51 -13.42 -11.46
C ARG A 230 -2.04 -13.30 -11.87
N SER A 231 -1.73 -12.45 -12.84
CA SER A 231 -0.35 -12.24 -13.31
C SER A 231 0.55 -11.74 -12.18
N TRP A 232 0.06 -10.78 -11.39
CA TRP A 232 0.77 -10.26 -10.22
C TRP A 232 1.04 -11.35 -9.18
N THR A 233 -0.01 -12.02 -8.69
CA THR A 233 0.12 -13.09 -7.67
C THR A 233 1.05 -14.20 -8.13
N THR A 234 0.98 -14.59 -9.42
CA THR A 234 1.92 -15.55 -10.01
C THR A 234 3.36 -15.05 -9.97
N ALA A 235 3.60 -13.79 -10.38
CA ALA A 235 4.93 -13.20 -10.45
C ALA A 235 5.61 -13.08 -9.08
N ILE A 236 4.84 -12.89 -8.00
CA ILE A 236 5.37 -12.79 -6.64
C ILE A 236 5.16 -14.07 -5.80
N GLY A 237 4.69 -15.16 -6.41
CA GLY A 237 4.59 -16.49 -5.78
C GLY A 237 3.46 -16.64 -4.76
N LEU A 238 2.37 -15.88 -4.89
CA LEU A 238 1.21 -15.95 -4.01
C LEU A 238 0.12 -16.88 -4.54
N ALA A 239 -0.58 -17.55 -3.61
CA ALA A 239 -1.77 -18.31 -3.93
C ALA A 239 -2.94 -17.37 -4.30
N SER A 240 -3.64 -17.68 -5.40
CA SER A 240 -4.84 -16.97 -5.79
C SER A 240 -5.84 -17.90 -6.47
N LYS A 241 -7.13 -17.59 -6.33
CA LYS A 241 -8.23 -18.33 -6.96
C LYS A 241 -9.25 -17.36 -7.56
N PRO A 242 -10.06 -17.81 -8.54
CA PRO A 242 -11.15 -17.00 -9.07
C PRO A 242 -12.02 -16.49 -7.92
#